data_AF-A0A1M6UYX7-F1
#
_entry.id   AF-A0A1M6UYX7-F1
#
_cell.length_a   1.000
_cell.length_b   1.000
_cell.length_c   1.000
_cell.angle_alpha   90.00
_cell.angle_beta   90.00
_cell.angle_gamma   90.00
#
_symmetry.space_group_name_H-M   'P 1'
#
loop_
_entity.id
_entity.type
_entity.pdbx_description
1 polymer ?
#
loop_
_entity_poly.entity_id
_entity_poly.type
_entity_poly.pdbx_seq_one_letter_code
_entity_poly.pdbx_strand_id
1 'polypeptide(L)'
;MSVQAQVLDLMMEPQADPGLRYLFISHDVVATYLGLIVERGPRHAVFEEPQPPYTQAPLKLVPIAGPRRRNSEKDLMFQSIPSPIHPVGYVADPSVYKEVTLAHFVLTSDSRY
;
A
#
# COMPACT_ATOMS: atom_id res chain seq x y z
N MET A 1 -18.12 -6.26 -8.43
CA MET A 1 -17.48 -7.35 -7.68
C MET A 1 -16.21 -7.75 -8.42
N SER A 2 -15.05 -7.66 -7.77
CA SER A 2 -13.75 -8.03 -8.37
C SER A 2 -13.51 -9.52 -8.17
N VAL A 3 -12.85 -10.18 -9.12
CA VAL A 3 -12.42 -11.59 -9.04
C VAL A 3 -11.59 -11.83 -7.78
N GLN A 4 -10.81 -10.85 -7.32
CA GLN A 4 -10.05 -10.94 -6.07
C GLN A 4 -10.94 -11.06 -4.82
N ALA A 5 -12.09 -10.40 -4.78
CA ALA A 5 -13.01 -10.48 -3.64
C ALA A 5 -13.70 -11.84 -3.56
N GLN A 6 -14.08 -12.41 -4.71
CA GLN A 6 -14.64 -13.77 -4.78
C GLN A 6 -13.64 -14.84 -4.33
N VAL A 7 -12.35 -14.65 -4.64
CA VAL A 7 -11.28 -15.56 -4.16
C VAL A 7 -11.08 -15.42 -2.65
N LEU A 8 -11.16 -14.19 -2.11
CA LEU A 8 -11.07 -13.96 -0.66
C LEU A 8 -12.25 -14.59 0.10
N ASP A 9 -13.46 -14.43 -0.43
CA ASP A 9 -14.69 -14.99 0.15
C ASP A 9 -14.65 -16.54 0.14
N LEU A 10 -14.17 -17.15 -0.96
CA LEU A 10 -13.94 -18.61 -1.02
C LEU A 10 -12.87 -19.09 -0.02
N MET A 11 -11.84 -18.28 0.25
CA MET A 11 -10.82 -18.61 1.25
C MET A 11 -11.34 -18.45 2.69
N MET A 12 -12.43 -17.71 2.91
CA MET A 12 -13.04 -17.52 4.24
C MET A 12 -14.12 -18.57 4.56
N GLU A 13 -14.68 -19.27 3.57
CA GLU A 13 -15.73 -20.29 3.78
C GLU A 13 -15.30 -21.52 4.60
N PRO A 14 -14.07 -22.04 4.55
CA PRO A 14 -13.65 -23.12 5.43
C PRO A 14 -13.05 -22.59 6.75
N GLN A 15 -13.82 -21.84 7.54
CA GLN A 15 -13.51 -21.62 8.97
C GLN A 15 -13.83 -22.85 9.86
N ALA A 16 -14.31 -23.94 9.26
CA ALA A 16 -14.68 -25.17 9.99
C ALA A 16 -13.60 -26.26 10.03
N ASP A 17 -12.44 -26.06 9.39
CA ASP A 17 -11.34 -27.04 9.42
C ASP A 17 -10.15 -26.53 10.26
N PRO A 18 -9.85 -27.11 11.44
CA PRO A 18 -8.82 -26.62 12.36
C PRO A 18 -7.36 -26.76 11.87
N GLY A 19 -7.13 -27.01 10.58
CA GLY A 19 -5.81 -27.20 9.98
C GLY A 19 -5.34 -26.14 8.96
N LEU A 20 -6.21 -25.23 8.50
CA LEU A 20 -5.88 -24.37 7.36
C LEU A 20 -5.19 -23.07 7.79
N ARG A 21 -3.90 -22.94 7.44
CA ARG A 21 -3.10 -21.72 7.62
C ARG A 21 -2.83 -21.09 6.27
N TYR A 22 -3.26 -19.85 6.07
CA TYR A 22 -2.98 -19.08 4.86
C TYR A 22 -1.67 -18.29 5.02
N LEU A 23 -0.78 -18.39 4.04
CA LEU A 23 0.44 -17.57 3.94
C LEU A 23 0.45 -16.89 2.57
N PHE A 24 0.35 -15.56 2.55
CA PHE A 24 0.48 -14.78 1.33
C PHE A 24 1.94 -14.31 1.18
N ILE A 25 2.61 -14.82 0.15
CA ILE A 25 3.97 -14.42 -0.22
C ILE A 25 3.89 -13.53 -1.46
N SER A 26 4.12 -12.24 -1.28
CA SER A 26 4.39 -11.31 -2.38
C SER A 26 5.90 -11.14 -2.53
N HIS A 27 6.42 -11.25 -3.75
CA HIS A 27 7.83 -11.02 -4.05
C HIS A 27 8.13 -9.53 -4.13
N ASP A 28 7.30 -8.83 -4.91
CA ASP A 28 7.40 -7.38 -5.12
C ASP A 28 6.13 -6.71 -4.60
N VAL A 29 6.28 -5.46 -4.22
CA VAL A 29 5.21 -4.61 -3.72
C VAL A 29 5.15 -3.37 -4.59
N VAL A 30 3.94 -2.93 -4.91
CA VAL A 30 3.69 -1.71 -5.67
C VAL A 30 2.64 -0.91 -4.90
N ALA A 31 2.99 0.31 -4.50
CA ALA A 31 2.05 1.26 -3.92
C ALA A 31 1.60 2.25 -5.00
N THR A 32 0.31 2.56 -5.02
CA THR A 32 -0.27 3.49 -5.99
C THR A 32 -1.07 4.59 -5.31
N TYR A 33 -1.09 5.78 -5.92
CA TYR A 33 -1.87 6.93 -5.47
C TYR A 33 -2.43 7.66 -6.68
N LEU A 34 -3.76 7.78 -6.75
CA LEU A 34 -4.46 8.45 -7.86
C LEU A 34 -4.04 7.96 -9.27
N GLY A 35 -3.74 6.66 -9.38
CA GLY A 35 -3.32 6.04 -10.64
C GLY A 35 -1.82 6.12 -10.94
N LEU A 36 -1.02 6.76 -10.08
CA LEU A 36 0.43 6.79 -10.18
C LEU A 36 1.06 5.70 -9.33
N ILE A 37 2.09 5.02 -9.84
CA ILE A 37 2.93 4.14 -9.01
C ILE A 37 3.88 5.04 -8.23
N VAL A 38 3.71 5.09 -6.91
CA VAL A 38 4.46 6.01 -6.03
C VAL A 38 5.70 5.36 -5.46
N GLU A 39 5.66 4.04 -5.29
CA GLU A 39 6.74 3.24 -4.73
C GLU A 39 6.63 1.81 -5.25
N ARG A 40 7.75 1.20 -5.59
CA ARG A 40 7.82 -0.21 -5.99
C ARG A 40 9.15 -0.83 -5.58
N GLY A 41 9.13 -2.07 -5.15
CA GLY A 41 10.36 -2.80 -4.84
C GLY A 41 10.12 -4.12 -4.13
N PRO A 42 11.20 -4.79 -3.71
CA PRO A 42 11.10 -6.01 -2.92
C PRO A 42 10.27 -5.78 -1.65
N ARG A 43 9.52 -6.79 -1.23
CA ARG A 43 8.68 -6.70 -0.03
C ARG A 43 9.43 -6.17 1.19
N HIS A 44 10.63 -6.66 1.47
CA HIS A 44 11.40 -6.23 2.64
C HIS A 44 11.70 -4.73 2.58
N ALA A 45 12.14 -4.22 1.43
CA ALA A 45 12.50 -2.82 1.25
C ALA A 45 11.30 -1.89 1.47
N VAL A 46 10.14 -2.21 0.90
CA VAL A 46 8.93 -1.37 1.00
C VAL A 46 8.27 -1.45 2.39
N PHE A 47 8.35 -2.60 3.07
CA PHE A 47 7.73 -2.76 4.40
C PHE A 47 8.62 -2.27 5.55
N GLU A 48 9.93 -2.42 5.44
CA GLU A 48 10.87 -2.01 6.49
C GLU A 48 11.28 -0.54 6.35
N GLU A 49 11.43 -0.06 5.11
CA GLU A 49 11.85 1.32 4.84
C GLU A 49 10.94 2.04 3.82
N PRO A 50 9.61 2.09 4.08
CA PRO A 50 8.66 2.84 3.25
C PRO A 50 9.04 4.33 3.20
N GLN A 51 9.21 4.86 1.99
CA GLN A 51 9.68 6.25 1.81
C GLN A 51 8.53 7.27 1.86
N PRO A 52 7.46 7.14 1.05
CA PRO A 52 6.38 8.13 1.02
C PRO A 52 5.53 8.06 2.30
N PRO A 53 5.12 9.19 2.89
CA PRO A 53 4.19 9.22 4.02
C PRO A 53 2.90 8.45 3.76
N TYR A 54 2.41 8.48 2.51
CA TYR A 54 1.27 7.71 2.06
C TYR A 54 1.48 6.19 2.22
N THR A 55 2.63 5.64 1.83
CA THR A 55 2.92 4.19 2.00
C THR A 55 3.12 3.83 3.47
N GLN A 56 3.66 4.73 4.28
CA GLN A 56 3.84 4.53 5.72
C GLN A 56 2.52 4.43 6.48
N ALA A 57 1.51 5.19 6.05
CA ALA A 57 0.28 5.35 6.82
C ALA A 57 -0.43 4.01 7.09
N PRO A 58 -0.75 3.16 6.09
CA PRO A 58 -1.36 1.84 6.34
C PRO A 58 -0.49 0.90 7.18
N LEU A 59 0.84 0.94 7.00
CA LEU A 59 1.78 0.07 7.73
C LEU A 59 1.75 0.36 9.24
N LYS A 60 1.55 1.62 9.64
CA LYS A 60 1.38 2.02 11.04
C LYS A 60 0.06 1.53 11.65
N LEU A 61 -0.92 1.13 10.83
CA LEU A 61 -2.23 0.68 11.29
C LEU A 61 -2.29 -0.82 11.56
N VAL A 62 -1.25 -1.56 11.18
CA VAL A 62 -1.17 -3.00 11.42
C VAL A 62 -1.14 -3.23 12.94
N PRO A 63 -2.12 -3.95 13.51
CA PRO A 63 -2.16 -4.21 14.95
C PRO A 63 -0.94 -5.04 15.37
N ILE A 64 -0.20 -4.55 16.36
CA ILE A 64 0.84 -5.36 17.00
C ILE A 64 0.13 -6.45 17.79
N ALA A 65 0.47 -7.71 17.55
CA ALA A 65 -0.09 -8.84 18.31
C ALA A 65 0.25 -8.67 19.81
N GLY A 66 -0.73 -8.24 20.60
CA GLY A 66 -0.59 -8.02 22.03
C GLY A 66 -1.74 -7.16 22.57
N PRO A 67 -2.55 -7.63 23.55
CA PRO A 67 -3.79 -6.98 24.00
C PRO A 67 -3.60 -5.60 24.67
N ARG A 68 -2.36 -5.11 24.81
CA ARG A 68 -2.01 -3.93 25.60
C ARG A 68 -1.40 -2.77 24.79
N ARG A 69 -1.24 -2.92 23.47
CA ARG A 69 -0.74 -1.84 22.59
C ARG A 69 -1.83 -1.48 21.58
N ARG A 70 -2.61 -0.45 21.91
CA ARG A 70 -3.58 0.17 20.99
C ARG A 70 -2.90 1.36 20.33
N ASN A 71 -2.90 1.40 19.00
CA ASN A 71 -2.41 2.54 18.23
C ASN A 71 -3.24 3.79 18.61
N SER A 72 -2.60 4.96 18.68
CA SER A 72 -3.28 6.17 19.12
C SER A 72 -4.03 6.82 17.95
N GLU A 73 -5.17 7.47 18.19
CA GLU A 73 -5.95 8.12 17.12
C GLU A 73 -5.17 9.21 16.37
N LYS A 74 -4.10 9.72 16.96
CA LYS A 74 -3.20 10.70 16.33
C LYS A 74 -2.36 10.10 15.21
N ASP A 75 -2.11 8.79 15.24
CA ASP A 75 -1.36 8.06 14.21
C ASP A 75 -2.20 7.82 12.94
N LEU A 76 -3.53 8.05 13.02
CA LEU A 76 -4.52 7.80 11.97
C LEU A 76 -4.85 9.04 11.11
N MET A 77 -4.09 10.13 11.22
CA MET A 77 -4.33 11.37 10.46
C MET A 77 -4.15 11.15 8.95
N PHE A 78 -5.23 10.72 8.30
CA PHE A 78 -5.34 10.64 6.85
C PHE A 78 -5.37 12.05 6.29
N GLN A 79 -4.42 12.36 5.40
CA GLN A 79 -4.58 13.51 4.52
C GLN A 79 -5.76 13.23 3.58
N SER A 80 -6.60 14.24 3.33
CA SER A 80 -7.74 14.12 2.41
C SER A 80 -7.24 13.79 1.01
N ILE A 81 -7.73 12.67 0.44
CA ILE A 81 -7.41 12.27 -0.92
C ILE A 81 -7.98 13.33 -1.89
N PRO A 82 -7.16 13.96 -2.75
CA PRO A 82 -7.66 14.95 -3.70
C PRO A 82 -8.39 14.26 -4.86
N SER A 83 -9.22 15.04 -5.58
CA SER A 83 -9.97 14.53 -6.72
C SER A 83 -9.02 14.05 -7.84
N PRO A 84 -9.22 12.84 -8.38
CA PRO A 84 -8.44 12.33 -9.53
C PRO A 84 -8.86 12.96 -10.87
N ILE A 85 -9.87 13.84 -10.88
CA ILE A 85 -10.40 14.45 -12.10
C ILE A 85 -9.55 15.66 -12.48
N HIS A 86 -9.01 15.60 -13.69
CA HIS A 86 -8.21 16.67 -14.28
C HIS A 86 -9.04 17.52 -15.26
N PRO A 87 -8.69 18.80 -15.48
CA PRO A 87 -9.36 19.62 -16.48
C PRO A 87 -9.14 19.10 -17.90
N VAL A 88 -10.04 19.48 -18.81
CA VAL A 88 -9.92 19.15 -20.24
C VAL A 88 -8.63 19.78 -20.79
N GLY A 89 -7.81 18.98 -21.47
CA GLY A 89 -6.50 19.40 -21.99
C GLY A 89 -5.33 19.21 -21.04
N TYR A 90 -5.54 18.60 -19.87
CA TYR A 90 -4.45 18.19 -18.98
C TYR A 90 -3.54 17.15 -19.64
N VAL A 91 -2.23 17.39 -19.59
CA VAL A 91 -1.18 16.47 -20.03
C VAL A 91 -0.36 16.12 -18.80
N ALA A 92 -0.29 14.83 -18.46
CA ALA A 92 0.52 14.37 -17.34
C ALA A 92 2.01 14.37 -17.72
N ASP A 93 2.83 14.89 -16.82
CA ASP A 93 4.28 14.76 -16.94
C ASP A 93 4.72 13.28 -16.80
N PRO A 94 5.83 12.88 -17.44
CA PRO A 94 6.35 11.52 -17.31
C PRO A 94 6.76 11.25 -15.86
N SER A 95 6.42 10.07 -15.38
CA SER A 95 6.82 9.59 -14.04
C SER A 95 8.34 9.38 -13.97
N VAL A 96 8.99 10.10 -13.07
CA VAL A 96 10.45 9.99 -12.84
C VAL A 96 10.68 9.27 -11.52
N TYR A 97 11.51 8.24 -11.52
CA TYR A 97 11.78 7.42 -10.34
C TYR A 97 13.23 7.57 -9.88
N LYS A 98 13.42 7.58 -8.57
CA LYS A 98 14.72 7.43 -7.92
C LYS A 98 14.82 6.06 -7.26
N GLU A 99 15.91 5.36 -7.52
CA GLU A 99 16.26 4.16 -6.76
C GLU A 99 16.82 4.59 -5.40
N VAL A 100 16.17 4.18 -4.31
CA VAL A 100 16.56 4.53 -2.93
C VAL A 100 17.43 3.44 -2.29
N THR A 101 17.11 2.18 -2.58
CA THR A 101 17.88 0.98 -2.22
C THR A 101 17.75 -0.03 -3.35
N LEU A 102 18.51 -1.14 -3.31
CA LEU A 102 18.59 -2.10 -4.42
C LEU A 102 17.18 -2.56 -4.88
N ALA A 103 16.86 -2.28 -6.14
CA ALA A 103 15.58 -2.58 -6.77
C ALA A 103 14.35 -1.90 -6.12
N HIS A 104 14.55 -0.89 -5.29
CA HIS A 104 13.50 -0.12 -4.63
C HIS A 104 13.42 1.30 -5.21
N PHE A 105 12.31 1.61 -5.88
CA PHE A 105 12.10 2.84 -6.63
C PHE A 105 10.96 3.66 -6.04
N VAL A 106 11.19 4.96 -5.91
CA VAL A 106 10.22 5.95 -5.43
C VAL A 106 10.01 7.02 -6.50
N LEU A 107 8.76 7.39 -6.72
CA LEU A 107 8.37 8.43 -7.66
C LEU A 107 8.79 9.81 -7.14
N THR A 108 9.59 10.54 -7.93
CA THR A 108 10.13 11.87 -7.60
C THR A 108 9.56 13.01 -8.43
N SER A 109 8.85 12.72 -9.52
CA SER A 109 8.07 13.74 -10.22
C SER A 109 7.02 14.32 -9.28
N ASP A 110 6.75 15.62 -9.37
CA ASP A 110 5.86 16.33 -8.44
C ASP A 110 4.52 15.62 -8.34
N SER A 111 4.32 14.97 -7.21
CA SER A 111 3.08 14.30 -6.93
C SER A 111 2.72 14.60 -5.50
N ARG A 112 1.53 15.18 -5.39
CA ARG A 112 0.93 15.70 -4.18
C ARG A 112 0.40 14.55 -3.31
N TYR A 113 1.30 13.69 -2.83
CA TYR A 113 1.04 12.66 -1.81
C TYR A 113 1.80 12.91 -0.51
#